data_AF-A0A1Y1IAY7-F1
#
_entry.id   AF-A0A1Y1IAY7-F1
#
_cell.length_a   1.000
_cell.length_b   1.000
_cell.length_c   1.000
_cell.angle_alpha   90.00
_cell.angle_beta   90.00
_cell.angle_gamma   90.00
#
_symmetry.space_group_name_H-M   'P 1'
#
loop_
_entity.id
_entity.type
_entity.pdbx_description
1 polymer ?
#
loop_
_entity_poly.entity_id
_entity_poly.type
_entity_poly.pdbx_seq_one_letter_code
_entity_poly.pdbx_strand_id
1 'polypeptide(L)'
;MQHLPSFEYEQKDLGTDWVVANIPVPPKVRHDVVIVIGYRKKGLHGIMLPSPIPDPEHSSMSFILKWPTGTFPAEWHAQQTPRDAKRFLEETFPWLEVPEDAAARLKAQRPARGFELKCSQYHDPRGQAVLIGDAAHCSGPNLGQGCNIGMQDAAALAQLLADMVKTRATPFSFDPLRTVKDAGRSRTSAAARGHGGAGVSTWRNRGNYRACWSASPALRVPEGHALSCFNFVPVAFRLLFRPPEPESCSLQEEPGQLPGVLERYSALRVPEGHALVDLSESQNAASDFLYAMSSVRTIVQSTLHKWVPWLVSNSIFGLGVSPMPLTSIYQRHKAWVDRTVESNRRHRLSRTIGSTQDERREGLPFLKLS
;
A
#
# COMPACT_ATOMS: atom_id res chain seq x y z
N MET A 1 -20.21 -18.94 30.59
CA MET A 1 -19.25 -18.32 29.66
C MET A 1 -19.88 -18.34 28.27
N GLN A 2 -20.41 -17.20 27.81
CA GLN A 2 -20.78 -17.07 26.40
C GLN A 2 -19.47 -17.08 25.60
N HIS A 3 -19.34 -17.99 24.64
CA HIS A 3 -18.20 -18.02 23.72
C HIS A 3 -18.13 -16.65 23.03
N LEU A 4 -17.05 -15.89 23.28
CA LEU A 4 -16.72 -14.77 22.41
C LEU A 4 -16.59 -15.31 20.98
N PRO A 5 -17.16 -14.64 19.96
CA PRO A 5 -16.92 -15.04 18.58
C PRO A 5 -15.41 -15.16 18.36
N SER A 6 -14.98 -16.24 17.73
CA SER A 6 -13.57 -16.48 17.47
C SER A 6 -13.03 -15.39 16.55
N PHE A 7 -12.08 -14.60 17.05
CA PHE A 7 -11.29 -13.69 16.24
C PHE A 7 -10.32 -14.53 15.41
N GLU A 8 -10.49 -14.50 14.09
CA GLU A 8 -9.63 -15.20 13.15
C GLU A 8 -8.77 -14.19 12.40
N TYR A 9 -7.52 -14.55 12.14
CA TYR A 9 -6.63 -13.75 11.30
C TYR A 9 -5.79 -14.65 10.40
N GLU A 10 -5.46 -14.13 9.23
CA GLU A 10 -4.50 -14.71 8.29
C GLU A 10 -3.37 -13.70 8.13
N GLN A 11 -2.15 -14.10 8.48
CA GLN A 11 -0.93 -13.33 8.21
C GLN A 11 -0.04 -14.09 7.23
N LYS A 12 0.55 -13.38 6.27
CA LYS A 12 1.39 -13.97 5.24
C LYS A 12 2.58 -13.06 4.94
N ASP A 13 3.79 -13.63 4.92
CA ASP A 13 4.98 -12.91 4.46
C ASP A 13 4.95 -12.73 2.93
N LEU A 14 5.33 -11.55 2.44
CA LEU A 14 5.44 -11.27 1.01
C LEU A 14 6.67 -11.94 0.36
N GLY A 15 7.61 -12.43 1.16
CA GLY A 15 8.85 -13.06 0.72
C GLY A 15 9.77 -12.11 -0.03
N THR A 16 9.68 -10.81 0.25
CA THR A 16 10.52 -9.77 -0.33
C THR A 16 11.02 -8.83 0.77
N ASP A 17 12.33 -8.64 0.81
CA ASP A 17 13.00 -7.67 1.68
C ASP A 17 13.33 -6.42 0.83
N TRP A 18 13.37 -5.25 1.47
CA TRP A 18 13.73 -4.01 0.77
C TRP A 18 14.41 -2.95 1.64
N VAL A 19 15.12 -2.05 0.98
CA VAL A 19 15.66 -0.79 1.55
C VAL A 19 15.28 0.37 0.64
N VAL A 20 15.27 1.59 1.18
CA VAL A 20 14.81 2.78 0.46
C VAL A 20 15.74 3.97 0.65
N ALA A 21 16.01 4.72 -0.41
CA ALA A 21 16.67 6.02 -0.31
C ALA A 21 16.11 6.97 -1.35
N ASN A 22 16.18 8.27 -1.06
CA ASN A 22 15.94 9.28 -2.08
C ASN A 22 17.24 9.47 -2.87
N ILE A 23 17.11 9.43 -4.19
CA ILE A 23 18.21 9.67 -5.13
C ILE A 23 17.78 10.72 -6.16
N PRO A 24 18.72 11.42 -6.79
CA PRO A 24 18.41 12.37 -7.86
C PRO A 24 17.62 11.70 -8.98
N VAL A 25 16.78 12.48 -9.66
CA VAL A 25 16.10 12.02 -10.87
C VAL A 25 17.17 11.66 -11.91
N PRO A 26 17.20 10.42 -12.44
CA PRO A 26 18.20 10.04 -13.43
C PRO A 26 18.18 10.97 -14.66
N PRO A 27 19.33 11.21 -15.30
CA PRO A 27 19.39 12.05 -16.49
C PRO A 27 18.40 11.56 -17.56
N LYS A 28 17.67 12.50 -18.17
CA LYS A 28 16.66 12.24 -19.24
C LYS A 28 15.40 11.50 -18.78
N VAL A 29 15.23 11.25 -17.48
CA VAL A 29 13.99 10.72 -16.92
C VAL A 29 13.14 11.88 -16.37
N ARG A 30 11.82 11.81 -16.55
CA ARG A 30 10.89 12.78 -15.97
C ARG A 30 10.71 12.48 -14.47
N HIS A 31 10.48 13.50 -13.65
CA HIS A 31 10.28 13.32 -12.21
C HIS A 31 8.90 12.78 -11.82
N ASP A 32 7.94 12.71 -12.76
CA ASP A 32 6.54 12.34 -12.52
C ASP A 32 6.19 10.90 -12.96
N VAL A 33 7.20 10.07 -13.24
CA VAL A 33 6.99 8.68 -13.68
C VAL A 33 7.36 7.69 -12.59
N VAL A 34 6.77 6.50 -12.66
CA VAL A 34 7.21 5.33 -11.90
C VAL A 34 8.11 4.49 -12.79
N ILE A 35 9.30 4.13 -12.32
CA ILE A 35 10.24 3.26 -13.01
C ILE A 35 10.21 1.90 -12.31
N VAL A 36 9.78 0.86 -13.02
CA VAL A 36 9.89 -0.52 -12.53
C VAL A 36 11.20 -1.09 -13.05
N ILE A 37 12.07 -1.49 -12.12
CA ILE A 37 13.37 -2.07 -12.43
C ILE A 37 13.20 -3.58 -12.36
N GLY A 38 13.22 -4.22 -13.54
CA GLY A 38 13.10 -5.67 -13.66
C GLY A 38 14.24 -6.43 -12.98
N TYR A 39 14.05 -7.74 -12.80
CA TYR A 39 15.03 -8.61 -12.18
C TYR A 39 16.39 -8.55 -12.89
N ARG A 40 17.42 -8.27 -12.10
CA ARG A 40 18.83 -8.37 -12.46
C ARG A 40 19.45 -9.61 -11.82
N LYS A 41 20.77 -9.78 -11.97
CA LYS A 41 21.51 -10.91 -11.40
C LYS A 41 21.10 -11.13 -9.93
N LYS A 42 20.89 -12.41 -9.56
CA LYS A 42 20.54 -12.84 -8.20
C LYS A 42 19.20 -12.31 -7.66
N GLY A 43 18.27 -11.92 -8.53
CA GLY A 43 16.92 -11.55 -8.12
C GLY A 43 16.77 -10.11 -7.61
N LEU A 44 17.84 -9.30 -7.70
CA LEU A 44 17.79 -7.89 -7.36
C LEU A 44 16.87 -7.16 -8.34
N HIS A 45 15.92 -6.42 -7.81
CA HIS A 45 14.98 -5.62 -8.58
C HIS A 45 14.64 -4.37 -7.78
N GLY A 46 13.84 -3.48 -8.35
CA GLY A 46 13.54 -2.26 -7.64
C GLY A 46 12.42 -1.47 -8.28
N ILE A 47 12.10 -0.36 -7.63
CA ILE A 47 11.14 0.59 -8.14
C ILE A 47 11.60 1.99 -7.76
N MET A 48 11.46 2.94 -8.69
CA MET A 48 11.67 4.36 -8.42
C MET A 48 10.35 5.09 -8.58
N LEU A 49 9.99 5.89 -7.58
CA LEU A 49 8.75 6.66 -7.52
C LEU A 49 9.10 8.15 -7.36
N PRO A 50 8.24 9.07 -7.80
CA PRO A 50 8.36 10.47 -7.41
C PRO A 50 8.45 10.57 -5.88
N SER A 51 9.43 11.32 -5.36
CA SER A 51 9.58 11.49 -3.92
C SER A 51 8.33 12.16 -3.34
N PRO A 52 7.75 11.62 -2.24
CA PRO A 52 6.66 12.29 -1.54
C PRO A 52 7.16 13.52 -0.76
N ILE A 53 8.47 13.66 -0.58
CA ILE A 53 9.11 14.77 0.13
C ILE A 53 9.53 15.80 -0.93
N PRO A 54 8.83 16.94 -1.03
CA PRO A 54 9.21 18.00 -1.95
C PRO A 54 10.51 18.65 -1.46
N ASP A 55 11.54 18.61 -2.28
CA ASP A 55 12.76 19.39 -2.11
C ASP A 55 12.74 20.53 -3.14
N PRO A 56 12.71 21.81 -2.69
CA PRO A 56 12.65 22.97 -3.58
C PRO A 56 13.88 23.12 -4.48
N GLU A 57 15.03 22.60 -4.06
CA GLU A 57 16.32 22.81 -4.71
C GLU A 57 16.68 21.63 -5.62
N HIS A 58 16.28 20.41 -5.23
CA HIS A 58 16.64 19.20 -5.95
C HIS A 58 15.45 18.26 -6.18
N SER A 59 15.12 18.00 -7.44
CA SER A 59 14.14 16.95 -7.77
C SER A 59 14.74 15.57 -7.45
N SER A 60 14.07 14.81 -6.59
CA SER A 60 14.48 13.46 -6.20
C SER A 60 13.37 12.43 -6.42
N MET A 61 13.79 11.17 -6.51
CA MET A 61 12.91 9.99 -6.57
C MET A 61 13.23 9.07 -5.40
N SER A 62 12.20 8.47 -4.82
CA SER A 62 12.37 7.38 -3.85
C SER A 62 12.74 6.11 -4.61
N PHE A 63 13.96 5.64 -4.40
CA PHE A 63 14.48 4.39 -4.93
C PHE A 63 14.34 3.29 -3.87
N ILE A 64 13.55 2.28 -4.21
CA ILE A 64 13.33 1.10 -3.37
C ILE A 64 14.04 -0.07 -4.03
N LEU A 65 15.06 -0.59 -3.37
CA LEU A 65 15.80 -1.77 -3.78
C LEU A 65 15.22 -3.00 -3.10
N LYS A 66 14.94 -4.05 -3.86
CA LYS A 66 14.21 -5.24 -3.42
C LYS A 66 14.93 -6.53 -3.80
N TRP A 67 14.75 -7.56 -2.99
CA TRP A 67 15.22 -8.92 -3.26
C TRP A 67 14.35 -9.95 -2.51
N PRO A 68 14.32 -11.22 -2.95
CA PRO A 68 13.59 -12.26 -2.23
C PRO A 68 14.13 -12.46 -0.80
N THR A 69 13.23 -12.68 0.15
CA THR A 69 13.61 -12.90 1.55
C THR A 69 14.52 -14.12 1.68
N GLY A 70 15.57 -14.01 2.49
CA GLY A 70 16.55 -15.07 2.69
C GLY A 70 17.57 -15.21 1.55
N THR A 71 17.33 -14.65 0.36
CA THR A 71 18.30 -14.63 -0.75
C THR A 71 19.12 -13.35 -0.76
N PHE A 72 19.44 -12.83 0.43
CA PHE A 72 20.10 -11.55 0.59
C PHE A 72 21.39 -11.50 -0.25
N PRO A 73 21.61 -10.48 -1.12
CA PRO A 73 22.76 -10.50 -2.00
C PRO A 73 24.05 -10.44 -1.17
N ALA A 74 24.80 -11.55 -1.09
CA ALA A 74 26.07 -11.61 -0.35
C ALA A 74 27.03 -10.50 -0.79
N GLU A 75 26.98 -10.12 -2.06
CA GLU A 75 27.73 -8.98 -2.62
C GLU A 75 27.32 -7.65 -1.99
N TRP A 76 26.03 -7.39 -1.74
CA TRP A 76 25.60 -6.16 -1.07
C TRP A 76 26.13 -6.09 0.37
N HIS A 77 26.19 -7.22 1.09
CA HIS A 77 26.82 -7.27 2.41
C HIS A 77 28.34 -7.10 2.36
N ALA A 78 28.99 -7.70 1.36
CA ALA A 78 30.44 -7.64 1.17
C ALA A 78 30.97 -6.21 0.95
N GLN A 79 30.12 -5.28 0.49
CA GLN A 79 30.51 -3.87 0.39
C GLN A 79 30.76 -3.31 1.79
N GLN A 80 31.98 -2.84 2.04
CA GLN A 80 32.41 -2.33 3.35
C GLN A 80 32.18 -0.82 3.49
N THR A 81 32.23 -0.10 2.36
CA THR A 81 32.14 1.37 2.35
C THR A 81 30.95 1.87 1.53
N PRO A 82 30.47 3.11 1.78
CA PRO A 82 29.48 3.76 0.92
C PRO A 82 29.89 3.81 -0.56
N ARG A 83 31.18 4.04 -0.84
CA ARG A 83 31.75 4.06 -2.19
C ARG A 83 31.65 2.71 -2.89
N ASP A 84 31.86 1.62 -2.15
CA ASP A 84 31.71 0.25 -2.67
C ASP A 84 30.24 -0.08 -2.96
N ALA A 85 29.34 0.31 -2.06
CA ALA A 85 27.90 0.19 -2.26
C ALA A 85 27.40 1.00 -3.49
N LYS A 86 27.89 2.24 -3.64
CA LYS A 86 27.64 3.07 -4.83
C LYS A 86 28.10 2.35 -6.10
N ARG A 87 29.36 1.91 -6.15
CA ARG A 87 29.93 1.20 -7.30
C ARG A 87 29.10 -0.03 -7.66
N PHE A 88 28.72 -0.85 -6.68
CA PHE A 88 27.87 -2.02 -6.90
C PHE A 88 26.52 -1.66 -7.51
N LEU A 89 25.86 -0.61 -7.03
CA LEU A 89 24.57 -0.16 -7.56
C LEU A 89 24.68 0.36 -9.00
N GLU A 90 25.72 1.14 -9.29
CA GLU A 90 26.00 1.68 -10.63
C GLU A 90 26.40 0.57 -11.61
N GLU A 91 27.16 -0.45 -11.19
CA GLU A 91 27.46 -1.62 -12.03
C GLU A 91 26.21 -2.46 -12.30
N THR A 92 25.32 -2.58 -11.31
CA THR A 92 24.07 -3.36 -11.45
C THR A 92 23.01 -2.61 -12.26
N PHE A 93 22.99 -1.28 -12.13
CA PHE A 93 22.06 -0.38 -12.81
C PHE A 93 22.86 0.77 -13.47
N PRO A 94 23.49 0.56 -14.64
CA PRO A 94 24.41 1.55 -15.25
C PRO A 94 23.82 2.91 -15.61
N TRP A 95 22.49 3.02 -15.64
CA TRP A 95 21.76 4.26 -15.89
C TRP A 95 21.41 5.01 -14.61
N LEU A 96 21.68 4.43 -13.44
CA LEU A 96 21.37 4.98 -12.13
C LEU A 96 22.60 5.71 -11.59
N GLU A 97 22.45 7.00 -11.29
CA GLU A 97 23.47 7.77 -10.59
C GLU A 97 23.11 7.80 -9.11
N VAL A 98 23.92 7.15 -8.28
CA VAL A 98 23.64 7.03 -6.83
C VAL A 98 24.63 7.90 -6.06
N PRO A 99 24.18 8.97 -5.39
CA PRO A 99 25.04 9.73 -4.48
C PRO A 99 25.62 8.84 -3.38
N GLU A 100 26.85 9.14 -2.96
CA GLU A 100 27.54 8.32 -1.96
C GLU A 100 26.82 8.33 -0.60
N ASP A 101 26.19 9.45 -0.23
CA ASP A 101 25.37 9.55 0.98
C ASP A 101 24.09 8.69 0.89
N ALA A 102 23.48 8.61 -0.29
CA ALA A 102 22.34 7.72 -0.52
C ALA A 102 22.75 6.24 -0.43
N ALA A 103 23.92 5.88 -0.98
CA ALA A 103 24.49 4.54 -0.84
C ALA A 103 24.81 4.21 0.63
N ALA A 104 25.37 5.16 1.39
CA ALA A 104 25.59 5.02 2.83
C ALA A 104 24.27 4.76 3.58
N ARG A 105 23.22 5.53 3.28
CA ARG A 105 21.88 5.38 3.88
C ARG A 105 21.25 4.04 3.58
N LEU A 106 21.34 3.56 2.33
CA LEU A 106 20.84 2.23 1.95
C LEU A 106 21.57 1.14 2.72
N LYS A 107 22.89 1.27 2.88
CA LYS A 107 23.72 0.27 3.55
C LYS A 107 23.49 0.23 5.06
N ALA A 108 23.22 1.37 5.68
CA ALA A 108 22.96 1.47 7.11
C ALA A 108 21.57 0.95 7.52
N GLN A 109 20.65 0.75 6.57
CA GLN A 109 19.30 0.28 6.86
C GLN A 109 19.27 -1.20 7.21
N ARG A 110 18.50 -1.52 8.25
CA ARG A 110 17.92 -2.85 8.39
C ARG A 110 16.85 -3.01 7.30
N PRO A 111 16.90 -4.07 6.48
CA PRO A 111 15.88 -4.31 5.48
C PRO A 111 14.50 -4.41 6.11
N ALA A 112 13.54 -3.73 5.49
CA ALA A 112 12.14 -3.87 5.82
C ALA A 112 11.57 -5.16 5.20
N ARG A 113 10.58 -5.72 5.89
CA ARG A 113 9.81 -6.90 5.48
C ARG A 113 8.34 -6.57 5.51
N GLY A 114 7.62 -7.03 4.49
CA GLY A 114 6.19 -6.82 4.37
C GLY A 114 5.44 -8.10 4.62
N PHE A 115 4.28 -7.96 5.24
CA PHE A 115 3.31 -9.03 5.36
C PHE A 115 1.95 -8.54 4.88
N GLU A 116 1.12 -9.49 4.51
CA GLU A 116 -0.31 -9.30 4.35
C GLU A 116 -1.02 -9.78 5.61
N LEU A 117 -2.09 -9.09 5.99
CA LEU A 117 -2.90 -9.39 7.15
C LEU A 117 -4.37 -9.24 6.78
N LYS A 118 -5.18 -10.24 7.10
CA LYS A 118 -6.65 -10.16 7.11
C LYS A 118 -7.15 -10.56 8.49
N CYS A 119 -8.10 -9.80 9.03
CA CYS A 119 -8.83 -10.15 10.25
C CYS A 119 -10.30 -10.42 9.91
N SER A 120 -10.96 -11.33 10.64
CA SER A 120 -12.39 -11.64 10.46
C SER A 120 -13.31 -10.51 10.95
N GLN A 121 -12.83 -9.68 11.89
CA GLN A 121 -13.54 -8.55 12.46
C GLN A 121 -12.58 -7.43 12.84
N TYR A 122 -13.06 -6.18 12.83
CA TYR A 122 -12.26 -5.00 13.20
C TYR A 122 -12.69 -4.36 14.51
N HIS A 123 -13.54 -5.00 15.29
CA HIS A 123 -13.99 -4.50 16.58
C HIS A 123 -13.92 -5.57 17.66
N ASP A 124 -13.79 -5.12 18.89
CA ASP A 124 -14.09 -5.91 20.06
C ASP A 124 -15.62 -5.97 20.29
N PRO A 125 -16.24 -7.14 20.50
CA PRO A 125 -17.68 -7.27 20.72
C PRO A 125 -18.22 -6.48 21.93
N ARG A 126 -17.36 -6.15 22.90
CA ARG A 126 -17.75 -5.30 24.05
C ARG A 126 -17.68 -3.80 23.73
N GLY A 127 -17.27 -3.45 22.51
CA GLY A 127 -17.15 -2.08 22.04
C GLY A 127 -15.96 -1.32 22.63
N GLN A 128 -14.96 -2.01 23.20
CA GLN A 128 -13.85 -1.35 23.91
C GLN A 128 -12.63 -1.06 23.02
N ALA A 129 -12.56 -1.70 21.86
CA ALA A 129 -11.44 -1.56 20.93
C ALA A 129 -11.88 -1.69 19.48
N VAL A 130 -11.14 -1.03 18.59
CA VAL A 130 -11.35 -1.07 17.14
C VAL A 130 -9.99 -1.09 16.42
N LEU A 131 -9.90 -1.85 15.33
CA LEU A 131 -8.75 -1.91 14.43
C LEU A 131 -9.04 -1.04 13.19
N ILE A 132 -8.03 -0.27 12.76
CA ILE A 132 -8.09 0.58 11.57
C ILE A 132 -6.78 0.47 10.78
N GLY A 133 -6.81 0.67 9.46
CA GLY A 133 -5.61 0.66 8.61
C GLY A 133 -4.81 -0.64 8.70
N ASP A 134 -3.48 -0.54 8.72
CA ASP A 134 -2.58 -1.71 8.68
C ASP A 134 -2.77 -2.68 9.85
N ALA A 135 -3.33 -2.23 10.99
CA ALA A 135 -3.68 -3.10 12.11
C ALA A 135 -4.89 -4.00 11.82
N ALA A 136 -5.75 -3.60 10.88
CA ALA A 136 -6.96 -4.31 10.47
C ALA A 136 -6.77 -5.08 9.15
N HIS A 137 -6.05 -4.46 8.20
CA HIS A 137 -5.73 -5.04 6.90
C HIS A 137 -4.37 -4.49 6.44
N CYS A 138 -3.38 -5.36 6.37
CA CYS A 138 -2.10 -5.02 5.75
C CYS A 138 -2.07 -5.69 4.38
N SER A 139 -1.75 -4.95 3.33
CA SER A 139 -1.72 -5.47 1.96
C SER A 139 -0.34 -5.34 1.34
N GLY A 140 -0.01 -6.20 0.37
CA GLY A 140 1.14 -5.97 -0.50
C GLY A 140 1.11 -4.57 -1.15
N PRO A 141 2.27 -4.02 -1.54
CA PRO A 141 2.35 -2.66 -2.07
C PRO A 141 1.87 -2.54 -3.53
N ASN A 142 1.44 -3.64 -4.17
CA ASN A 142 1.25 -3.70 -5.61
C ASN A 142 0.13 -2.79 -6.13
N LEU A 143 -0.91 -2.55 -5.33
CA LEU A 143 -1.99 -1.62 -5.68
C LEU A 143 -1.73 -0.18 -5.20
N GLY A 144 -0.79 0.03 -4.26
CA GLY A 144 -0.51 1.34 -3.68
C GLY A 144 -1.70 1.97 -2.95
N GLN A 145 -2.62 1.17 -2.38
CA GLN A 145 -3.87 1.67 -1.78
C GLN A 145 -3.96 1.53 -0.25
N GLY A 146 -2.99 0.90 0.43
CA GLY A 146 -3.06 0.68 1.88
C GLY A 146 -3.39 1.95 2.68
N CYS A 147 -2.59 3.00 2.51
CA CYS A 147 -2.82 4.29 3.16
C CYS A 147 -4.19 4.92 2.79
N ASN A 148 -4.59 4.85 1.52
CA ASN A 148 -5.89 5.38 1.07
C ASN A 148 -7.07 4.66 1.73
N ILE A 149 -6.97 3.35 1.94
CA ILE A 149 -8.02 2.57 2.60
C ILE A 149 -7.99 2.79 4.11
N GLY A 150 -6.81 2.92 4.74
CA GLY A 150 -6.71 3.30 6.16
C GLY A 150 -7.32 4.68 6.44
N MET A 151 -7.13 5.66 5.55
CA MET A 151 -7.82 6.96 5.65
C MET A 151 -9.34 6.83 5.49
N GLN A 152 -9.81 5.96 4.60
CA GLN A 152 -11.25 5.68 4.45
C GLN A 152 -11.82 4.98 5.68
N ASP A 153 -11.05 4.12 6.36
CA ASP A 153 -11.46 3.52 7.64
C ASP A 153 -11.68 4.60 8.70
N ALA A 154 -10.69 5.48 8.87
CA ALA A 154 -10.78 6.58 9.83
C ALA A 154 -12.00 7.47 9.54
N ALA A 155 -12.25 7.80 8.27
CA ALA A 155 -13.42 8.58 7.87
C ALA A 155 -14.74 7.85 8.13
N ALA A 156 -14.82 6.55 7.82
CA ALA A 156 -16.01 5.74 8.06
C ALA A 156 -16.32 5.58 9.56
N LEU A 157 -15.30 5.32 10.38
CA LEU A 157 -15.42 5.23 11.82
C LEU A 157 -15.88 6.56 12.43
N ALA A 158 -15.20 7.67 12.07
CA ALA A 158 -15.57 9.00 12.54
C ALA A 158 -17.01 9.37 12.18
N GLN A 159 -17.47 9.01 10.98
CA GLN A 159 -18.85 9.25 10.55
C GLN A 159 -19.85 8.49 11.42
N LEU A 160 -19.63 7.18 11.62
CA LEU A 160 -20.54 6.36 12.41
C LEU A 160 -20.61 6.81 13.88
N LEU A 161 -19.47 7.22 14.45
CA LEU A 161 -19.42 7.82 15.79
C LEU A 161 -20.15 9.17 15.84
N ALA A 162 -19.98 10.03 14.82
CA ALA A 162 -20.68 11.31 14.76
C ALA A 162 -22.21 11.13 14.61
N ASP A 163 -22.66 10.16 13.83
CA ASP A 163 -24.10 9.86 13.67
C ASP A 163 -24.71 9.31 14.96
N MET A 164 -23.97 8.50 15.72
CA MET A 164 -24.36 8.08 17.06
C MET A 164 -24.54 9.27 18.02
N VAL A 165 -23.72 10.31 17.90
CA VAL A 165 -23.84 11.53 18.72
C VAL A 165 -24.99 12.42 18.21
N LYS A 166 -25.20 12.54 16.90
CA LYS A 166 -26.28 13.38 16.32
C LYS A 166 -27.68 12.83 16.50
N THR A 167 -27.86 11.52 16.56
CA THR A 167 -29.17 10.96 16.95
C THR A 167 -29.58 11.37 18.37
N ARG A 168 -28.68 12.01 19.15
CA ARG A 168 -28.92 12.55 20.49
C ARG A 168 -29.08 14.08 20.56
N ALA A 169 -28.74 14.84 19.52
CA ALA A 169 -28.81 16.30 19.51
C ALA A 169 -29.56 16.83 18.27
N THR A 170 -30.36 17.88 18.45
CA THR A 170 -31.12 18.59 17.39
C THR A 170 -30.30 18.81 16.10
N PRO A 171 -30.95 18.85 14.92
CA PRO A 171 -30.34 18.44 13.65
C PRO A 171 -29.14 19.31 13.25
N PHE A 172 -27.95 18.75 13.40
CA PHE A 172 -26.74 19.21 12.71
C PHE A 172 -26.68 18.57 11.32
N SER A 173 -26.79 19.39 10.28
CA SER A 173 -26.67 18.96 8.88
C SER A 173 -25.19 18.70 8.54
N PHE A 174 -24.85 17.44 8.31
CA PHE A 174 -23.62 17.02 7.66
C PHE A 174 -24.02 16.14 6.47
N ASP A 175 -23.52 16.44 5.28
CA ASP A 175 -23.84 15.70 4.05
C ASP A 175 -22.82 14.56 3.81
N PRO A 176 -23.19 13.30 4.05
CA PRO A 176 -22.28 12.16 4.08
C PRO A 176 -21.87 11.66 2.67
N LEU A 177 -22.62 12.01 1.63
CA LEU A 177 -22.28 11.63 0.26
C LEU A 177 -21.18 12.50 -0.33
N ARG A 178 -20.93 13.67 0.25
CA ARG A 178 -19.87 14.58 -0.21
C ARG A 178 -18.51 14.12 0.29
N THR A 179 -18.38 13.74 1.57
CA THR A 179 -17.10 13.38 2.20
C THR A 179 -16.53 12.04 1.73
N VAL A 180 -17.38 11.02 1.51
CA VAL A 180 -16.94 9.75 0.90
C VAL A 180 -16.62 9.92 -0.59
N LYS A 181 -17.37 10.78 -1.31
CA LYS A 181 -16.99 11.20 -2.67
C LYS A 181 -15.73 12.05 -2.70
N ASP A 182 -15.43 12.81 -1.66
CA ASP A 182 -14.25 13.67 -1.55
C ASP A 182 -12.99 12.86 -1.14
N ALA A 183 -13.13 11.87 -0.26
CA ALA A 183 -12.12 10.83 -0.03
C ALA A 183 -11.92 9.94 -1.29
N GLY A 184 -13.01 9.61 -1.98
CA GLY A 184 -12.99 8.96 -3.30
C GLY A 184 -12.36 9.82 -4.40
N ARG A 185 -12.53 11.16 -4.36
CA ARG A 185 -11.87 12.15 -5.23
C ARG A 185 -10.40 12.31 -4.90
N SER A 186 -9.99 12.03 -3.67
CA SER A 186 -8.56 12.07 -3.29
C SER A 186 -7.76 10.98 -4.03
N ARG A 187 -8.41 9.86 -4.42
CA ARG A 187 -7.83 8.89 -5.36
C ARG A 187 -7.65 9.44 -6.79
N THR A 188 -8.47 10.42 -7.21
CA THR A 188 -8.47 10.97 -8.57
C THR A 188 -7.59 12.20 -8.74
N SER A 189 -7.36 13.00 -7.69
CA SER A 189 -6.50 14.21 -7.74
C SER A 189 -5.01 13.90 -7.89
N ALA A 190 -4.55 12.68 -7.54
CA ALA A 190 -3.20 12.20 -7.86
C ALA A 190 -3.02 11.78 -9.34
N ALA A 191 -4.11 11.69 -10.11
CA ALA A 191 -4.12 11.12 -11.47
C ALA A 191 -4.58 12.12 -12.56
N ALA A 192 -4.51 13.42 -12.32
CA ALA A 192 -5.06 14.41 -13.25
C ALA A 192 -4.28 14.54 -14.57
N ARG A 193 -4.83 13.86 -15.59
CA ARG A 193 -4.90 14.18 -17.05
C ARG A 193 -3.64 14.04 -17.93
N GLY A 194 -3.73 13.07 -18.85
CA GLY A 194 -3.64 13.36 -20.29
C GLY A 194 -2.76 12.44 -21.14
N HIS A 195 -3.43 11.65 -22.00
CA HIS A 195 -3.08 11.17 -23.35
C HIS A 195 -1.63 11.17 -23.86
N GLY A 196 -1.28 10.04 -24.51
CA GLY A 196 -0.58 10.00 -25.80
C GLY A 196 0.78 9.30 -25.81
N GLY A 197 0.95 8.33 -26.70
CA GLY A 197 2.26 7.86 -27.21
C GLY A 197 2.65 6.44 -26.84
N ALA A 198 2.86 5.61 -27.86
CA ALA A 198 3.28 4.21 -27.76
C ALA A 198 4.78 4.07 -27.46
N GLY A 199 5.15 3.00 -26.75
CA GLY A 199 6.54 2.60 -26.45
C GLY A 199 7.04 3.14 -25.10
N VAL A 200 7.38 2.23 -24.17
CA VAL A 200 7.69 2.50 -22.74
C VAL A 200 6.44 2.88 -21.93
N SER A 201 6.05 2.05 -20.96
CA SER A 201 4.90 2.30 -20.08
C SER A 201 5.20 3.43 -19.10
N THR A 202 5.07 4.67 -19.59
CA THR A 202 5.17 5.91 -18.81
C THR A 202 3.78 6.30 -18.29
N TRP A 203 3.66 6.50 -16.98
CA TRP A 203 2.47 7.07 -16.33
C TRP A 203 2.71 8.56 -16.11
N ARG A 204 1.72 9.40 -16.44
CA ARG A 204 1.87 10.86 -16.53
C ARG A 204 1.02 11.54 -15.45
N ASN A 205 1.58 12.50 -14.73
CA ASN A 205 0.82 13.37 -13.82
C ASN A 205 1.05 14.84 -14.22
N ARG A 206 0.04 15.50 -14.79
CA ARG A 206 0.13 16.93 -15.17
C ARG A 206 -0.68 17.77 -14.19
N GLY A 207 -0.03 18.26 -13.14
CA GLY A 207 -0.56 19.32 -12.28
C GLY A 207 0.49 20.39 -12.02
N ASN A 208 0.38 21.54 -12.68
CA ASN A 208 1.08 22.77 -12.28
C ASN A 208 0.44 23.28 -10.99
N TYR A 209 1.14 23.24 -9.86
CA TYR A 209 0.71 23.92 -8.64
C TYR A 209 1.76 24.95 -8.23
N ARG A 210 1.46 26.24 -8.43
CA ARG A 210 2.09 27.34 -7.69
C ARG A 210 1.57 27.27 -6.25
N ALA A 211 2.43 26.89 -5.31
CA ALA A 211 2.11 26.87 -3.89
C ALA A 211 2.12 28.30 -3.32
N CYS A 212 1.00 28.71 -2.70
CA CYS A 212 0.97 29.88 -1.82
C CYS A 212 1.18 29.37 -0.39
N TRP A 213 2.36 29.60 0.18
CA TRP A 213 2.75 29.17 1.51
C TRP A 213 2.28 30.20 2.55
N SER A 214 1.55 29.75 3.57
CA SER A 214 1.55 30.41 4.88
C SER A 214 1.71 29.34 5.95
N ALA A 215 2.80 29.45 6.71
CA ALA A 215 3.25 28.48 7.69
C ALA A 215 2.39 28.53 8.97
N SER A 216 2.06 27.37 9.53
CA SER A 216 1.71 27.23 10.95
C SER A 216 2.76 26.36 11.65
N PRO A 217 3.24 26.71 12.86
CA PRO A 217 4.52 26.22 13.38
C PRO A 217 4.46 24.89 14.18
N ALA A 218 3.35 24.15 14.18
CA ALA A 218 3.02 23.27 15.32
C ALA A 218 3.22 21.75 15.15
N LEU A 219 3.93 21.25 14.12
CA LEU A 219 4.17 19.81 14.00
C LEU A 219 5.67 19.50 13.77
N ARG A 220 6.43 19.35 14.85
CA ARG A 220 7.74 18.68 14.81
C ARG A 220 7.52 17.19 15.00
N VAL A 221 7.79 16.42 13.95
CA VAL A 221 7.93 14.95 14.03
C VAL A 221 9.37 14.64 14.44
N PRO A 222 9.63 13.77 15.43
CA PRO A 222 10.99 13.42 15.82
C PRO A 222 11.72 12.66 14.71
N GLU A 223 12.93 13.09 14.36
CA GLU A 223 13.86 12.33 13.53
C GLU A 223 14.27 11.05 14.29
N GLY A 224 13.91 9.87 13.76
CA GLY A 224 14.40 8.60 14.32
C GLY A 224 13.59 7.34 14.02
N HIS A 225 12.30 7.45 13.68
CA HIS A 225 11.47 6.27 13.35
C HIS A 225 10.81 6.44 11.99
N ALA A 226 11.42 5.87 10.95
CA ALA A 226 10.77 5.71 9.66
C ALA A 226 9.66 4.65 9.81
N LEU A 227 8.44 5.10 10.06
CA LEU A 227 7.25 4.29 9.85
C LEU A 227 7.26 3.83 8.39
N SER A 228 7.42 2.51 8.20
CA SER A 228 7.42 1.79 6.92
C SER A 228 6.02 1.77 6.28
N CYS A 229 5.37 2.92 6.20
CA CYS A 229 4.09 3.09 5.51
C CYS A 229 4.39 3.64 4.11
N PHE A 230 4.17 2.82 3.09
CA PHE A 230 4.29 3.22 1.67
C PHE A 230 3.25 4.29 1.34
N ASN A 231 3.63 5.56 1.54
CA ASN A 231 2.77 6.70 1.29
C ASN A 231 2.93 7.18 -0.15
N PHE A 232 2.00 6.78 -1.01
CA PHE A 232 1.62 7.58 -2.16
C PHE A 232 0.60 8.61 -1.69
N VAL A 233 1.00 9.89 -1.63
CA VAL A 233 0.22 11.12 -1.88
C VAL A 233 0.96 12.35 -1.30
N PRO A 234 1.36 13.34 -2.12
CA PRO A 234 1.54 14.72 -1.69
C PRO A 234 0.20 15.43 -1.86
N VAL A 235 -0.67 15.33 -0.86
CA VAL A 235 -1.82 16.24 -0.73
C VAL A 235 -1.78 16.74 0.70
N ALA A 236 -1.37 18.00 0.83
CA ALA A 236 -1.62 18.77 2.04
C ALA A 236 -3.15 18.79 2.25
N PHE A 237 -3.64 17.91 3.11
CA PHE A 237 -4.95 18.10 3.71
C PHE A 237 -4.82 19.31 4.64
N ARG A 238 -5.32 20.46 4.19
CA ARG A 238 -5.85 21.43 5.13
C ARG A 238 -7.20 20.89 5.58
N LEU A 239 -7.17 19.90 6.47
CA LEU A 239 -8.29 19.68 7.37
C LEU A 239 -8.33 20.94 8.23
N LEU A 240 -9.04 21.97 7.76
CA LEU A 240 -9.50 23.06 8.60
C LEU A 240 -10.53 22.47 9.56
N PHE A 241 -10.07 21.63 10.48
CA PHE A 241 -10.73 21.45 11.75
C PHE A 241 -10.59 22.80 12.44
N ARG A 242 -11.65 23.62 12.34
CA ARG A 242 -11.87 24.63 13.35
C ARG A 242 -12.43 23.83 14.54
N PRO A 243 -11.65 23.58 15.61
CA PRO A 243 -12.25 23.02 16.81
C PRO A 243 -13.38 23.98 17.21
N PRO A 244 -14.58 23.49 17.55
CA PRO A 244 -15.54 24.33 18.23
C PRO A 244 -14.86 24.88 19.49
N GLU A 245 -15.14 26.15 19.81
CA GLU A 245 -14.90 26.69 21.15
C GLU A 245 -15.42 25.67 22.17
N PRO A 246 -14.73 25.49 23.33
CA PRO A 246 -15.09 24.47 24.31
C PRO A 246 -16.36 24.88 25.04
N GLU A 247 -17.50 24.85 24.36
CA GLU A 247 -18.77 24.67 25.05
C GLU A 247 -18.80 23.21 25.51
N SER A 248 -18.97 23.05 26.81
CA SER A 248 -18.96 21.79 27.55
C SER A 248 -19.98 20.79 26.98
N CYS A 249 -19.61 20.08 25.91
CA CYS A 249 -20.33 18.90 25.47
C CYS A 249 -19.95 17.76 26.42
N SER A 250 -20.67 17.65 27.53
CA SER A 250 -20.67 16.42 28.31
C SER A 250 -21.28 15.33 27.42
N LEU A 251 -20.45 14.62 26.67
CA LEU A 251 -20.82 13.40 25.97
C LEU A 251 -21.17 12.36 27.04
N GLN A 252 -22.43 12.34 27.47
CA GLN A 252 -22.94 11.24 28.27
C GLN A 252 -23.02 10.01 27.35
N GLU A 253 -22.04 9.12 27.51
CA GLU A 253 -22.02 7.81 26.89
C GLU A 253 -23.12 6.95 27.52
N GLU A 254 -24.21 6.71 26.80
CA GLU A 254 -25.05 5.53 27.10
C GLU A 254 -24.24 4.27 26.71
N PRO A 255 -23.84 3.41 27.67
CA PRO A 255 -22.87 2.32 27.46
C PRO A 255 -23.27 1.25 26.43
N GLY A 256 -24.50 1.30 25.90
CA GLY A 256 -25.07 0.25 25.05
C GLY A 256 -24.97 0.46 23.53
N GLN A 257 -24.61 1.65 23.03
CA GLN A 257 -24.67 1.93 21.58
C GLN A 257 -23.34 1.74 20.84
N LEU A 258 -22.22 1.89 21.54
CA LEU A 258 -20.89 1.78 20.94
C LEU A 258 -20.60 0.39 20.34
N PRO A 259 -20.99 -0.74 20.98
CA PRO A 259 -20.82 -2.06 20.37
C PRO A 259 -21.49 -2.17 19.00
N GLY A 260 -22.75 -1.73 18.86
CA GLY A 260 -23.47 -1.79 17.58
C GLY A 260 -22.89 -0.87 16.50
N VAL A 261 -22.32 0.27 16.89
CA VAL A 261 -21.62 1.18 15.97
C VAL A 261 -20.35 0.52 15.42
N LEU A 262 -19.56 -0.11 16.30
CA LEU A 262 -18.32 -0.76 15.91
C LEU A 262 -18.56 -2.08 15.15
N GLU A 263 -19.65 -2.77 15.44
CA GLU A 263 -20.15 -3.89 14.64
C GLU A 263 -20.47 -3.44 13.21
N ARG A 264 -21.23 -2.34 13.06
CA ARG A 264 -21.54 -1.76 11.74
C ARG A 264 -20.29 -1.29 11.00
N TYR A 265 -19.32 -0.70 11.69
CA TYR A 265 -18.02 -0.35 11.12
C TYR A 265 -17.31 -1.59 10.57
N SER A 266 -17.24 -2.67 11.34
CA SER A 266 -16.62 -3.93 10.90
C SER A 266 -17.35 -4.55 9.71
N ALA A 267 -18.68 -4.61 9.73
CA ALA A 267 -19.49 -5.12 8.62
C ALA A 267 -19.25 -4.33 7.31
N LEU A 268 -18.98 -3.02 7.42
CA LEU A 268 -18.70 -2.16 6.27
C LEU A 268 -17.24 -2.32 5.77
N ARG A 269 -16.28 -2.41 6.69
CA ARG A 269 -14.85 -2.24 6.36
C ARG A 269 -14.07 -3.54 6.20
N VAL A 270 -14.48 -4.64 6.86
CA VAL A 270 -13.84 -5.95 6.69
C VAL A 270 -13.83 -6.41 5.22
N PRO A 271 -14.96 -6.36 4.47
CA PRO A 271 -14.96 -6.74 3.07
C PRO A 271 -14.05 -5.86 2.20
N GLU A 272 -13.95 -4.56 2.51
CA GLU A 272 -13.08 -3.62 1.78
C GLU A 272 -11.60 -3.90 2.03
N GLY A 273 -11.21 -4.19 3.28
CA GLY A 273 -9.84 -4.58 3.63
C GLY A 273 -9.46 -5.94 3.02
N HIS A 274 -10.37 -6.90 2.99
CA HIS A 274 -10.12 -8.19 2.32
C HIS A 274 -9.95 -8.02 0.81
N ALA A 275 -10.83 -7.22 0.18
CA ALA A 275 -10.73 -6.91 -1.24
C ALA A 275 -9.42 -6.17 -1.57
N LEU A 276 -8.93 -5.28 -0.71
CA LEU A 276 -7.63 -4.64 -0.86
C LEU A 276 -6.50 -5.67 -0.94
N VAL A 277 -6.45 -6.60 0.03
CA VAL A 277 -5.40 -7.63 0.08
C VAL A 277 -5.46 -8.52 -1.16
N ASP A 278 -6.64 -9.01 -1.54
CA ASP A 278 -6.79 -9.91 -2.68
C ASP A 278 -6.51 -9.23 -4.02
N LEU A 279 -6.98 -7.99 -4.20
CA LEU A 279 -6.67 -7.21 -5.40
C LEU A 279 -5.17 -6.95 -5.49
N SER A 280 -4.51 -6.59 -4.39
CA SER A 280 -3.05 -6.36 -4.37
C SER A 280 -2.26 -7.63 -4.65
N GLU A 281 -2.63 -8.77 -4.05
CA GLU A 281 -2.00 -10.05 -4.32
C GLU A 281 -2.16 -10.47 -5.79
N SER A 282 -3.34 -10.28 -6.37
CA SER A 282 -3.60 -10.65 -7.77
C SER A 282 -2.79 -9.85 -8.79
N GLN A 283 -2.20 -8.72 -8.42
CA GLN A 283 -1.31 -7.96 -9.30
C GLN A 283 0.11 -8.55 -9.38
N ASN A 284 0.47 -9.46 -8.48
CA ASN A 284 1.78 -10.11 -8.46
C ASN A 284 1.63 -11.64 -8.53
N ALA A 285 1.37 -12.14 -9.74
CA ALA A 285 1.25 -13.58 -9.97
C ALA A 285 2.60 -14.29 -9.80
N ALA A 286 2.65 -15.34 -8.98
CA ALA A 286 3.84 -16.14 -8.72
C ALA A 286 4.20 -17.09 -9.87
N SER A 287 3.23 -17.41 -10.74
CA SER A 287 3.44 -18.21 -11.94
C SER A 287 3.82 -17.31 -13.12
N ASP A 288 4.93 -17.61 -13.80
CA ASP A 288 5.37 -16.91 -15.01
C ASP A 288 4.27 -16.87 -16.08
N PHE A 289 3.51 -17.96 -16.23
CA PHE A 289 2.39 -18.04 -17.16
C PHE A 289 1.27 -17.07 -16.80
N LEU A 290 0.86 -17.03 -15.52
CA LEU A 290 -0.17 -16.09 -15.07
C LEU A 290 0.32 -14.64 -15.11
N TYR A 291 1.60 -14.40 -14.87
CA TYR A 291 2.20 -13.07 -14.99
C TYR A 291 2.18 -12.58 -16.44
N ALA A 292 2.58 -13.43 -17.39
CA ALA A 292 2.48 -13.14 -18.83
C ALA A 292 1.02 -12.91 -19.26
N MET A 293 0.12 -13.78 -18.82
CA MET A 293 -1.31 -13.65 -19.09
C MET A 293 -1.90 -12.36 -18.48
N SER A 294 -1.46 -11.96 -17.30
CA SER A 294 -1.85 -10.69 -16.65
C SER A 294 -1.46 -9.49 -17.50
N SER A 295 -0.24 -9.52 -18.05
CA SER A 295 0.29 -8.47 -18.91
C SER A 295 -0.54 -8.35 -20.19
N VAL A 296 -0.79 -9.48 -20.86
CA VAL A 296 -1.64 -9.53 -22.07
C VAL A 296 -3.06 -9.05 -21.75
N ARG A 297 -3.67 -9.58 -20.69
CA ARG A 297 -5.01 -9.19 -20.23
C ARG A 297 -5.08 -7.68 -20.01
N THR A 298 -4.10 -7.10 -19.32
CA THR A 298 -4.07 -5.66 -19.02
C THR A 298 -3.98 -4.83 -20.29
N ILE A 299 -3.15 -5.22 -21.25
CA ILE A 299 -3.01 -4.52 -22.54
C ILE A 299 -4.30 -4.61 -23.35
N VAL A 300 -4.86 -5.81 -23.50
CA VAL A 300 -6.10 -6.04 -24.26
C VAL A 300 -7.26 -5.31 -23.63
N GLN A 301 -7.46 -5.46 -22.32
CA GLN A 301 -8.55 -4.83 -21.58
C GLN A 301 -8.44 -3.30 -21.61
N SER A 302 -7.24 -2.75 -21.40
CA SER A 302 -7.02 -1.29 -21.46
C SER A 302 -7.18 -0.75 -22.87
N THR A 303 -6.90 -1.55 -23.90
CA THR A 303 -7.13 -1.16 -25.30
C THR A 303 -8.61 -1.20 -25.59
N LEU A 304 -9.30 -2.33 -25.38
CA LEU A 304 -10.74 -2.47 -25.62
C LEU A 304 -11.58 -1.46 -24.85
N HIS A 305 -11.23 -1.15 -23.59
CA HIS A 305 -11.92 -0.12 -22.81
C HIS A 305 -11.85 1.26 -23.47
N LYS A 306 -10.78 1.58 -24.21
CA LYS A 306 -10.69 2.87 -24.96
C LYS A 306 -11.68 2.92 -26.13
N TRP A 307 -11.94 1.79 -26.77
CA TRP A 307 -12.82 1.72 -27.94
C TRP A 307 -14.29 1.55 -27.53
N VAL A 308 -14.54 0.75 -26.49
CA VAL A 308 -15.89 0.31 -26.09
C VAL A 308 -16.03 0.35 -24.55
N PRO A 309 -15.94 1.53 -23.92
CA PRO A 309 -15.90 1.65 -22.45
C PRO A 309 -17.17 1.17 -21.73
N TRP A 310 -18.30 1.10 -22.43
CA TRP A 310 -19.56 0.61 -21.88
C TRP A 310 -19.63 -0.93 -21.78
N LEU A 311 -18.86 -1.63 -22.61
CA LEU A 311 -18.87 -3.10 -22.67
C LEU A 311 -17.71 -3.73 -21.88
N VAL A 312 -16.55 -3.08 -21.88
CA VAL A 312 -15.34 -3.60 -21.23
C VAL A 312 -14.98 -2.70 -20.05
N SER A 313 -14.91 -3.29 -18.85
CA SER A 313 -14.47 -2.56 -17.66
C SER A 313 -12.99 -2.18 -17.75
N ASN A 314 -12.61 -1.09 -17.06
CA ASN A 314 -11.20 -0.70 -16.95
C ASN A 314 -10.41 -1.78 -16.16
N SER A 315 -9.09 -1.82 -16.32
CA SER A 315 -8.23 -2.77 -15.62
C SER A 315 -8.26 -2.55 -14.10
N ILE A 316 -7.81 -3.53 -13.32
CA ILE A 316 -7.73 -3.42 -11.84
C ILE A 316 -6.93 -2.18 -11.44
N PHE A 317 -5.76 -1.96 -12.05
CA PHE A 317 -4.97 -0.75 -11.84
C PHE A 317 -5.73 0.54 -12.18
N GLY A 318 -6.43 0.57 -13.31
CA GLY A 318 -7.23 1.73 -13.72
C GLY A 318 -8.41 2.02 -12.80
N LEU A 319 -9.00 0.99 -12.20
CA LEU A 319 -10.09 1.12 -11.24
C LEU A 319 -9.61 1.41 -9.82
N GLY A 320 -8.39 1.01 -9.45
CA GLY A 320 -7.81 1.26 -8.12
C GLY A 320 -7.72 2.74 -7.76
N VAL A 321 -7.56 3.61 -8.77
CA VAL A 321 -7.56 5.08 -8.63
C VAL A 321 -8.96 5.72 -8.75
N SER A 322 -9.99 4.91 -9.04
CA SER A 322 -11.37 5.40 -9.13
C SER A 322 -11.99 5.50 -7.73
N PRO A 323 -13.08 6.27 -7.53
CA PRO A 323 -13.81 6.32 -6.25
C PRO A 323 -14.63 5.05 -5.94
N MET A 324 -14.52 4.00 -6.76
CA MET A 324 -15.27 2.76 -6.60
C MET A 324 -14.86 2.00 -5.33
N PRO A 325 -15.79 1.39 -4.59
CA PRO A 325 -15.45 0.48 -3.49
C PRO A 325 -14.58 -0.68 -4.00
N LEU A 326 -13.57 -1.08 -3.23
CA LEU A 326 -12.66 -2.16 -3.63
C LEU A 326 -13.40 -3.49 -3.75
N THR A 327 -14.41 -3.74 -2.92
CA THR A 327 -15.29 -4.90 -3.08
C THR A 327 -15.94 -4.93 -4.45
N SER A 328 -16.38 -3.79 -4.98
CA SER A 328 -16.99 -3.69 -6.30
C SER A 328 -15.98 -3.95 -7.42
N ILE A 329 -14.74 -3.49 -7.27
CA ILE A 329 -13.65 -3.78 -8.21
C ILE A 329 -13.32 -5.28 -8.18
N TYR A 330 -13.22 -5.85 -6.98
CA TYR A 330 -13.02 -7.28 -6.77
C TYR A 330 -14.11 -8.10 -7.46
N GLN A 331 -15.39 -7.78 -7.25
CA GLN A 331 -16.48 -8.54 -7.89
C GLN A 331 -16.42 -8.50 -9.42
N ARG A 332 -16.08 -7.35 -10.01
CA ARG A 332 -15.89 -7.23 -11.48
C ARG A 332 -14.74 -8.07 -12.03
N HIS A 333 -13.75 -8.37 -11.20
CA HIS A 333 -12.56 -9.12 -11.57
C HIS A 333 -12.42 -10.46 -10.85
N LYS A 334 -13.48 -10.93 -10.18
CA LYS A 334 -13.44 -12.04 -9.21
C LYS A 334 -12.79 -13.29 -9.76
N ALA A 335 -13.24 -13.76 -10.94
CA ALA A 335 -12.71 -14.97 -11.56
C ALA A 335 -11.19 -14.90 -11.85
N TRP A 336 -10.67 -13.70 -12.14
CA TRP A 336 -9.23 -13.49 -12.33
C TRP A 336 -8.49 -13.40 -11.00
N VAL A 337 -9.00 -12.59 -10.08
CA VAL A 337 -8.40 -12.39 -8.76
C VAL A 337 -8.29 -13.72 -8.03
N ASP A 338 -9.38 -14.49 -7.93
CA ASP A 338 -9.41 -15.77 -7.23
C ASP A 338 -8.44 -16.77 -7.85
N ARG A 339 -8.38 -16.83 -9.19
CA ARG A 339 -7.45 -17.73 -9.90
C ARG A 339 -6.00 -17.39 -9.56
N THR A 340 -5.64 -16.11 -9.55
CA THR A 340 -4.26 -15.70 -9.25
C THR A 340 -3.93 -15.89 -7.78
N VAL A 341 -4.81 -15.50 -6.85
CA VAL A 341 -4.61 -15.68 -5.40
C VAL A 341 -4.47 -17.18 -5.06
N GLU A 342 -5.32 -18.03 -5.62
CA GLU A 342 -5.25 -19.47 -5.41
C GLU A 342 -3.99 -20.09 -6.03
N SER A 343 -3.60 -19.67 -7.24
CA SER A 343 -2.33 -20.10 -7.84
C SER A 343 -1.12 -19.69 -6.99
N ASN A 344 -1.12 -18.46 -6.48
CA ASN A 344 -0.09 -17.95 -5.58
C ASN A 344 -0.04 -18.76 -4.28
N ARG A 345 -1.19 -19.12 -3.71
CA ARG A 345 -1.29 -19.99 -2.52
C ARG A 345 -0.67 -21.36 -2.79
N ARG A 346 -0.97 -22.00 -3.93
CA ARG A 346 -0.36 -23.29 -4.31
C ARG A 346 1.15 -23.21 -4.50
N HIS A 347 1.64 -22.15 -5.16
CA HIS A 347 3.07 -21.92 -5.34
C HIS A 347 3.82 -21.76 -4.00
N ARG A 348 3.17 -21.17 -2.99
CA ARG A 348 3.75 -21.08 -1.64
C ARG A 348 3.82 -22.44 -0.97
N LEU A 349 2.71 -23.19 -0.99
CA LEU A 349 2.65 -24.52 -0.37
C LEU A 349 3.68 -25.48 -0.98
N SER A 350 3.86 -25.47 -2.30
CA SER A 350 4.87 -26.32 -2.95
C SER A 350 6.30 -25.96 -2.56
N ARG A 351 6.61 -24.67 -2.35
CA ARG A 351 7.91 -24.22 -1.84
C ARG A 351 8.18 -24.67 -0.41
N THR A 352 7.19 -24.56 0.47
CA THR A 352 7.32 -25.01 1.87
C THR A 352 7.56 -26.51 1.95
N ILE A 353 6.81 -27.32 1.18
CA ILE A 353 6.97 -28.78 1.16
C ILE A 353 8.34 -29.19 0.59
N GLY A 354 8.80 -28.50 -0.46
CA GLY A 354 10.13 -28.72 -1.04
C GLY A 354 11.26 -28.45 -0.04
N SER A 355 11.21 -27.33 0.69
CA SER A 355 12.23 -27.01 1.71
C SER A 355 12.25 -28.02 2.86
N THR A 356 11.09 -28.54 3.28
CA THR A 356 11.02 -29.56 4.35
C THR A 356 11.49 -30.96 3.92
N GLN A 357 11.55 -31.22 2.60
CA GLN A 357 12.13 -32.46 2.07
C GLN A 357 13.65 -32.33 1.88
N ASP A 358 14.14 -31.16 1.48
CA ASP A 358 15.58 -30.90 1.38
C ASP A 358 16.24 -30.83 2.78
N GLU A 359 15.60 -30.21 3.78
CA GLU A 359 16.07 -30.23 5.19
C GLU A 359 16.07 -31.65 5.80
N ARG A 360 15.24 -32.56 5.28
CA ARG A 360 15.26 -33.98 5.70
C ARG A 360 16.32 -34.81 4.97
N ARG A 361 16.80 -34.34 3.83
CA ARG A 361 17.90 -34.98 3.07
C ARG A 361 19.27 -34.48 3.53
N GLU A 362 19.37 -33.22 3.92
CA GLU A 362 20.56 -32.65 4.57
C GLU A 362 20.48 -32.85 6.09
N GLY A 363 20.94 -34.01 6.56
CA GLY A 363 20.83 -34.44 7.95
C GLY A 363 21.35 -33.43 8.97
N LEU A 364 20.44 -32.66 9.57
CA LEU A 364 20.69 -31.90 10.80
C LEU A 364 20.48 -32.83 12.01
N PRO A 365 21.41 -32.86 12.98
CA PRO A 365 21.30 -33.72 14.14
C PRO A 365 20.16 -33.23 15.04
N PHE A 366 19.19 -34.11 15.29
CA PHE A 366 18.15 -33.94 16.29
C PHE A 366 18.80 -33.68 17.67
N LEU A 367 18.75 -32.43 18.14
CA LEU A 367 18.93 -32.13 19.56
C LEU A 367 17.69 -32.65 20.30
N LYS A 368 17.81 -33.83 20.91
CA LYS A 368 16.90 -34.27 21.96
C LYS A 368 17.07 -33.32 23.15
N LEU A 369 16.01 -32.56 23.44
CA LEU A 369 15.84 -31.93 24.74
C LEU A 369 15.61 -33.07 25.76
N SER A 370 16.54 -33.18 26.72
CA SER A 370 16.40 -33.92 27.97
C SER A 370 16.46 -32.94 29.13
#